data_AF-A0A512E1J8-F1
#
_entry.id   AF-A0A512E1J8-F1
#
_cell.length_a   1.000
_cell.length_b   1.000
_cell.length_c   1.000
_cell.angle_alpha   90.00
_cell.angle_beta   90.00
_cell.angle_gamma   90.00
#
_symmetry.space_group_name_H-M   'P 1'
#
loop_
_entity.id
_entity.type
_entity.pdbx_description
1 polymer ?
#
loop_
_entity_poly.entity_id
_entity_poly.type
_entity_poly.pdbx_seq_one_letter_code
_entity_poly.pdbx_strand_id
1 'polypeptide(L)' 'MPPINNAAERALRPSVIFRKVTNGFRSIWGADLHALIRSVICTGRLNSFSAHQAITRSLIGQNILSF' A
#
# COMPACT_ATOMS: atom_id res chain seq x y z
N MET A 1 26.63 -6.09 -9.62
CA MET A 1 25.53 -5.11 -9.82
C MET A 1 24.70 -5.09 -8.54
N PRO A 2 24.28 -3.92 -8.02
CA PRO A 2 23.41 -3.87 -6.85
C PRO A 2 22.09 -4.60 -7.16
N PRO A 3 21.46 -5.29 -6.18
CA PRO A 3 20.20 -5.98 -6.44
C PRO A 3 19.10 -4.97 -6.79
N ILE A 4 18.52 -5.11 -7.98
CA ILE A 4 17.50 -4.21 -8.54
C ILE A 4 16.13 -4.36 -7.86
N ASN A 5 15.89 -5.49 -7.17
CA ASN A 5 14.61 -5.83 -6.55
C ASN A 5 14.47 -5.36 -5.09
N ASN A 6 15.55 -4.87 -4.47
CA ASN A 6 15.60 -4.48 -3.06
C ASN A 6 14.55 -3.45 -2.64
N ALA A 7 14.14 -2.57 -3.56
CA ALA A 7 13.08 -1.59 -3.33
C ALA A 7 11.70 -2.24 -3.29
N ALA A 8 11.40 -3.12 -4.25
CA ALA A 8 10.16 -3.88 -4.33
C ALA A 8 10.01 -4.82 -3.12
N GLU A 9 11.07 -5.53 -2.76
CA GLU A 9 11.09 -6.40 -1.56
C GLU A 9 10.80 -5.60 -0.29
N ARG A 10 11.42 -4.42 -0.13
CA ARG A 10 11.16 -3.52 1.01
C ARG A 10 9.71 -3.05 1.06
N ALA A 11 9.11 -2.73 -0.09
CA ALA A 11 7.72 -2.29 -0.16
C ALA A 11 6.72 -3.36 0.33
N LEU A 12 7.05 -4.65 0.12
CA LEU A 12 6.21 -5.78 0.55
C LEU A 12 6.36 -6.16 2.03
N ARG A 13 7.48 -5.82 2.69
CA ARG A 13 7.76 -6.20 4.09
C ARG A 13 6.61 -5.92 5.06
N PRO A 14 5.92 -4.77 5.03
CA PRO A 14 4.85 -4.52 5.99
C PRO A 14 3.66 -5.48 5.82
N SER A 15 3.37 -5.96 4.61
CA SER A 15 2.32 -6.95 4.37
C SER A 15 2.71 -8.34 4.89
N VAL A 16 4.00 -8.70 4.81
CA VAL A 16 4.54 -9.94 5.40
C VAL A 16 4.47 -9.89 6.93
N ILE A 17 4.88 -8.77 7.54
CA ILE A 17 4.80 -8.55 8.98
C ILE A 17 3.34 -8.59 9.44
N PHE A 18 2.45 -7.90 8.72
CA PHE A 18 1.01 -7.93 9.00
C PHE A 18 0.50 -9.38 9.04
N ARG A 19 0.72 -10.16 7.99
CA ARG A 19 0.25 -11.56 7.93
C ARG A 19 0.84 -12.42 9.05
N LYS A 20 2.10 -12.17 9.45
CA LYS A 20 2.74 -12.88 10.56
C LYS A 20 2.06 -12.60 11.89
N VAL A 21 1.69 -11.34 12.15
CA VAL A 21 1.10 -10.92 13.44
C VAL A 21 -0.39 -11.22 13.50
N THR A 22 -1.11 -11.03 12.40
CA THR A 22 -2.59 -11.16 12.37
C THR A 22 -3.08 -12.52 11.88
N ASN A 23 -2.17 -13.39 11.44
CA ASN A 23 -2.48 -14.61 10.68
C ASN A 23 -3.22 -14.35 9.36
N GLY A 24 -3.16 -13.12 8.84
CA GLY A 24 -3.82 -12.72 7.60
C GLY A 24 -5.34 -12.58 7.73
N PHE A 25 -6.04 -12.67 6.59
CA PHE A 25 -7.48 -12.52 6.52
C PHE A 25 -8.17 -13.87 6.33
N ARG A 26 -9.36 -14.02 6.93
CA ARG A 26 -10.28 -15.14 6.66
C ARG A 26 -11.28 -14.85 5.53
N SER A 27 -11.36 -13.59 5.12
CA SER A 27 -12.23 -13.12 4.04
C SER A 27 -11.40 -12.67 2.85
N ILE A 28 -11.76 -13.13 1.66
CA ILE A 28 -11.16 -12.70 0.38
C ILE A 28 -11.34 -11.20 0.21
N TRP A 29 -12.55 -10.70 0.47
CA TRP A 29 -12.84 -9.26 0.40
C TRP A 29 -11.94 -8.44 1.34
N GLY A 30 -11.66 -8.95 2.54
CA GLY A 30 -10.74 -8.27 3.47
C GLY A 30 -9.28 -8.24 2.97
N ALA A 31 -8.85 -9.32 2.30
CA ALA A 31 -7.53 -9.37 1.68
C ALA A 31 -7.41 -8.39 0.51
N ASP A 32 -8.44 -8.31 -0.33
CA ASP A 32 -8.48 -7.40 -1.48
C ASP A 32 -8.51 -5.94 -1.01
N LEU A 33 -9.35 -5.62 -0.02
CA LEU A 33 -9.40 -4.28 0.56
C LEU A 33 -8.04 -3.87 1.14
N HIS A 34 -7.35 -4.77 1.84
CA HIS A 34 -6.02 -4.49 2.36
C HIS A 34 -5.02 -4.21 1.23
N ALA A 35 -5.03 -5.00 0.16
CA ALA A 35 -4.16 -4.77 -0.99
C ALA A 35 -4.43 -3.41 -1.65
N LEU A 36 -5.71 -3.04 -1.83
CA LEU A 36 -6.12 -1.75 -2.38
C LEU A 36 -5.65 -0.58 -1.50
N ILE A 37 -5.93 -0.62 -0.20
CA ILE A 37 -5.50 0.44 0.73
C ILE A 37 -3.98 0.58 0.74
N ARG A 38 -3.24 -0.55 0.77
CA ARG A 38 -1.78 -0.54 0.71
C ARG A 38 -1.26 0.08 -0.58
N SER A 39 -1.88 -0.21 -1.71
CA SER A 39 -1.54 0.38 -3.01
C SER A 39 -1.72 1.90 -3.00
N VAL A 40 -2.87 2.39 -2.53
CA VAL A 40 -3.17 3.84 -2.43
C VAL A 40 -2.18 4.55 -1.51
N ILE A 41 -1.89 3.99 -0.33
CA ILE A 41 -0.96 4.59 0.63
C ILE A 41 0.47 4.59 0.08
N CYS A 42 0.92 3.51 -0.56
CA CYS A 42 2.26 3.45 -1.16
C CYS A 42 2.41 4.49 -2.27
N THR A 43 1.38 4.62 -3.12
CA THR A 43 1.35 5.63 -4.19
C THR A 43 1.35 7.04 -3.62
N GLY A 44 0.50 7.32 -2.64
CA GLY A 44 0.46 8.62 -1.97
C GLY A 44 1.79 8.97 -1.31
N ARG A 45 2.48 7.99 -0.71
CA ARG A 45 3.81 8.19 -0.12
C ARG A 45 4.86 8.59 -1.16
N LEU A 46 4.83 8.00 -2.36
CA LEU A 46 5.75 8.39 -3.44
C LEU A 46 5.52 9.84 -3.88
N ASN A 47 4.29 10.33 -3.76
CA ASN A 47 3.89 11.70 -4.08
C ASN A 47 3.83 12.62 -2.85
N SER A 48 4.56 12.27 -1.78
CA SER A 48 4.69 13.07 -0.54
C SER A 48 3.39 13.37 0.20
N PHE A 49 2.35 12.54 0.01
CA PHE A 49 1.11 12.65 0.76
C PHE A 49 1.13 11.79 2.03
N SER A 50 0.44 12.28 3.06
CA SER A 50 0.15 11.46 4.24
C SER A 50 -0.83 10.34 3.89
N ALA A 51 -0.85 9.26 4.68
CA ALA A 51 -1.78 8.16 4.46
C ALA A 51 -3.25 8.62 4.48
N HIS A 52 -3.59 9.52 5.40
CA HIS A 52 -4.92 10.12 5.46
C HIS A 52 -5.25 10.88 4.17
N GLN A 53 -4.37 11.77 3.71
CA GLN A 53 -4.57 12.53 2.48
C GLN A 53 -4.72 11.62 1.26
N ALA A 54 -3.92 10.56 1.15
CA ALA A 54 -4.01 9.60 0.06
C ALA A 54 -5.37 8.91 0.03
N ILE A 55 -5.85 8.43 1.18
CA ILE A 55 -7.16 7.77 1.29
C ILE A 55 -8.29 8.76 0.99
N THR A 56 -8.28 9.94 1.61
CA THR A 56 -9.32 10.97 1.39
C THR A 56 -9.39 11.37 -0.08
N ARG A 57 -8.25 11.60 -0.74
CA ARG A 57 -8.23 11.94 -2.17
C ARG A 57 -8.77 10.81 -3.04
N SER A 58 -8.41 9.55 -2.73
CA SER A 58 -8.93 8.39 -3.44
C SER A 58 -10.45 8.28 -3.35
N LEU A 59 -11.02 8.57 -2.18
CA LEU A 59 -12.48 8.48 -1.95
C LEU A 59 -13.25 9.61 -2.64
N ILE A 60 -12.66 10.80 -2.76
CA ILE A 60 -13.25 11.95 -3.45
C ILE A 60 -13.05 11.84 -4.98
N GLY A 61 -12.29 10.85 -5.46
CA GLY A 61 -11.97 10.68 -6.88
C GLY A 61 -10.89 11.65 -7.39
N GLN A 62 -10.11 12.25 -6.49
CA GLN A 62 -8.98 13.10 -6.86
C GLN A 62 -7.76 12.25 -7.25
N ASN A 63 -7.03 12.70 -8.26
CA ASN A 63 -5.86 11.99 -8.73
C ASN A 63 -4.70 12.08 -7.72
N ILE A 64 -4.10 10.93 -7.40
CA ILE A 64 -2.98 10.79 -6.47
C ILE A 64 -1.67 10.55 -7.24
N LEU A 65 -1.76 10.25 -8.54
CA LEU A 65 -0.63 10.10 -9.46
C LEU A 65 -0.24 11.49 -9.98
N SER A 66 0.96 11.96 -9.64
CA SER A 66 1.60 13.05 -10.38
C SER A 66 2.34 12.44 -11.56
N PHE A 67 1.93 12.79 -12.78
CA PHE A 67 2.66 12.50 -14.02
C PHE A 67 3.55 13.69 -14.38
#